data_AF-A0A914SRT0-F1
#
_entry.id   AF-A0A914SRT0-F1
#
_cell.length_a   1.000
_cell.length_b   1.000
_cell.length_c   1.000
_cell.angle_alpha   90.00
_cell.angle_beta   90.00
_cell.angle_gamma   90.00
#
_symmetry.space_group_name_H-M   'P 1'
#
loop_
_entity.id
_entity.type
_entity.pdbx_description
1 polymer ?
#
loop_
_entity_poly.entity_id
_entity_poly.type
_entity_poly.pdbx_seq_one_letter_code
_entity_poly.pdbx_strand_id
1 'polypeptide(L)'
;MAFPCSGVIYSSFLTDLNKNPIKEGSYIFSAWSLLDDVILYEDQVWGNPTSLIPNSTNKKVYNTYTHMQTKELTAEDQFDMVVHHIVA
;
A
#
# COMPACT_ATOMS: atom_id res chain seq x y z
N MET A 1 20.96 -21.74 15.52
CA MET A 1 20.93 -20.28 15.35
C MET A 1 20.22 -19.70 16.57
N ALA A 2 20.85 -18.84 17.35
CA ALA A 2 20.32 -18.36 18.62
C ALA A 2 19.26 -17.26 18.42
N PHE A 3 18.29 -17.19 19.33
CA PHE A 3 17.31 -16.11 19.43
C PHE A 3 18.02 -14.73 19.39
N PRO A 4 17.55 -13.75 18.59
CA PRO A 4 16.24 -13.65 17.94
C PRO A 4 16.20 -14.12 16.46
N CYS A 5 17.20 -14.86 15.97
CA CYS A 5 17.28 -15.25 14.55
C CYS A 5 16.47 -16.52 14.18
N SER A 6 15.59 -17.02 15.06
CA SER A 6 14.52 -17.93 14.65
C SER A 6 13.45 -17.07 14.00
N GLY A 7 13.38 -17.08 12.67
CA GLY A 7 12.57 -16.14 11.86
C GLY A 7 11.24 -15.74 12.48
N VAL A 8 10.89 -14.46 12.31
CA VAL A 8 9.67 -13.85 12.87
C VAL A 8 8.47 -14.76 12.62
N ILE A 9 7.80 -15.19 13.71
CA ILE A 9 6.56 -15.96 13.63
C ILE A 9 5.45 -14.95 13.28
N TYR A 10 5.24 -14.76 11.98
CA TYR A 10 4.13 -13.95 11.48
C TYR A 10 2.80 -14.65 11.77
N SER A 11 1.73 -13.86 11.91
CA SER A 11 0.37 -14.38 11.95
C SER A 11 0.12 -15.23 10.70
N SER A 12 -0.25 -16.50 10.88
CA SER A 12 -0.62 -17.40 9.78
C SER A 12 -1.78 -16.82 8.98
N PHE A 13 -2.78 -16.28 9.67
CA PHE A 13 -3.92 -15.60 9.05
C PHE A 13 -3.49 -14.46 8.12
N LEU A 14 -2.64 -13.53 8.60
CA LEU A 14 -2.19 -12.41 7.78
C LEU A 14 -1.27 -12.87 6.64
N THR A 15 -0.46 -13.90 6.88
CA THR A 15 0.40 -14.49 5.86
C THR A 15 -0.41 -15.13 4.74
N ASP A 16 -1.46 -15.85 5.08
CA ASP A 16 -2.35 -16.51 4.12
C ASP A 16 -3.20 -15.49 3.37
N LEU A 17 -3.68 -14.45 4.06
CA LEU A 17 -4.42 -13.33 3.45
C LEU A 17 -3.56 -12.61 2.41
N ASN A 18 -2.32 -12.26 2.73
CA ASN A 18 -1.40 -11.58 1.80
C ASN A 18 -0.99 -12.46 0.61
N LYS A 19 -1.06 -13.79 0.74
CA LYS A 19 -0.79 -14.74 -0.34
C LYS A 19 -2.03 -15.08 -1.18
N ASN A 20 -3.21 -14.65 -0.75
CA ASN A 20 -4.45 -14.98 -1.43
C ASN A 20 -4.50 -14.28 -2.81
N PRO A 21 -4.62 -15.02 -3.92
CA PRO A 21 -4.70 -14.43 -5.26
C PRO A 21 -6.09 -13.86 -5.58
N ILE A 22 -7.09 -14.07 -4.71
CA ILE A 22 -8.45 -13.56 -4.91
C ILE A 22 -8.42 -12.04 -4.83
N LYS A 23 -8.89 -11.39 -5.90
CA LYS A 23 -9.07 -9.94 -5.95
C LYS A 23 -10.43 -9.56 -5.37
N GLU A 24 -10.44 -8.56 -4.50
CA GLU A 24 -11.68 -8.02 -3.90
C GLU A 24 -12.52 -7.23 -4.91
N GLY A 25 -11.90 -6.74 -6.00
CA GLY A 25 -12.58 -6.03 -7.08
C GLY A 25 -11.94 -6.28 -8.44
N SER A 26 -12.65 -5.92 -9.51
CA SER A 26 -12.12 -6.01 -10.88
C SER A 26 -10.93 -5.08 -11.11
N TYR A 27 -10.90 -3.94 -10.41
CA TYR A 27 -9.81 -2.97 -10.42
C TYR A 27 -9.43 -2.63 -8.99
N ILE A 28 -8.15 -2.75 -8.67
CA ILE A 28 -7.60 -2.44 -7.35
C ILE A 28 -6.48 -1.42 -7.55
N PHE A 29 -6.55 -0.29 -6.85
CA PHE A 29 -5.54 0.75 -6.90
C PHE A 29 -4.99 0.98 -5.50
N SER A 30 -3.67 1.14 -5.40
CA SER A 30 -3.00 1.54 -4.16
C SER A 30 -2.36 2.90 -4.34
N ALA A 31 -2.49 3.78 -3.37
CA ALA A 31 -1.85 5.09 -3.42
C ALA A 31 -1.32 5.49 -2.05
N TRP A 32 -0.09 6.02 -2.01
CA TRP A 32 0.56 6.47 -0.77
C TRP A 32 1.63 7.51 -1.06
N SER A 33 2.12 8.17 -0.01
CA SER A 33 3.20 9.16 -0.11
C SER A 33 4.47 8.69 0.58
N LEU A 34 5.63 9.06 0.02
CA LEU A 34 6.94 8.83 0.64
C LEU A 34 7.25 9.83 1.76
N LEU A 35 6.57 10.99 1.77
CA LEU A 35 6.67 11.99 2.84
C LEU A 35 5.49 11.94 3.81
N ASP A 36 4.86 10.77 3.94
CA ASP A 36 3.84 10.52 4.94
C ASP A 36 4.43 10.73 6.35
N ASP A 37 3.87 11.69 7.08
CA ASP A 37 4.32 12.13 8.41
C ASP A 37 3.73 11.30 9.56
N VAL A 38 2.87 10.32 9.26
CA VAL A 38 2.22 9.44 10.23
C VAL A 38 2.77 8.01 10.15
N ILE A 39 2.77 7.42 8.95
CA ILE A 39 3.31 6.08 8.70
C ILE A 39 4.84 6.11 8.72
N LEU A 40 5.43 7.23 8.24
CA LEU A 40 6.88 7.48 8.18
C LEU A 40 7.62 6.44 7.32
N TYR A 41 8.94 6.58 7.26
CA TYR A 41 9.86 5.62 6.62
C TYR A 41 9.46 5.21 5.19
N GLU A 42 8.96 6.16 4.41
CA GLU A 42 8.56 5.94 3.02
C GLU A 42 7.50 4.83 2.85
N ASP A 43 6.62 4.65 3.83
CA ASP A 43 5.61 3.59 3.88
C ASP A 43 6.19 2.17 4.01
N GLN A 44 7.48 2.01 4.36
CA GLN A 44 8.15 0.71 4.36
C GLN A 44 8.17 0.01 5.72
N VAL A 45 7.81 -1.27 5.72
CA VAL A 45 7.99 -2.19 6.85
C VAL A 45 8.62 -3.49 6.32
N TRP A 46 9.77 -3.87 6.86
CA TRP A 46 10.54 -5.06 6.41
C TRP A 46 10.78 -5.11 4.89
N GLY A 47 11.05 -3.97 4.28
CA GLY A 47 11.33 -3.83 2.84
C GLY A 47 10.11 -3.87 1.93
N ASN A 48 8.89 -3.82 2.49
CA ASN A 48 7.65 -3.79 1.71
C ASN A 48 6.81 -2.55 2.05
N PRO A 49 6.17 -1.92 1.06
CA PRO A 49 5.21 -0.83 1.30
C PRO A 49 3.97 -1.37 2.03
N THR A 50 3.57 -0.73 3.13
CA THR A 50 2.44 -1.15 3.95
C THR A 50 1.09 -0.73 3.36
N SER A 51 1.06 0.27 2.49
CA SER A 51 -0.15 0.75 1.82
C SER A 51 -0.44 0.02 0.50
N LEU A 52 0.45 -0.88 0.06
CA LEU A 52 0.24 -1.67 -1.14
C LEU A 52 -0.71 -2.84 -0.88
N ILE A 53 -1.91 -2.76 -1.46
CA ILE A 53 -2.87 -3.85 -1.44
C ILE A 53 -2.38 -4.97 -2.38
N PRO A 54 -2.32 -6.24 -1.92
CA PRO A 54 -1.99 -7.37 -2.77
C PRO A 54 -2.87 -7.43 -4.03
N ASN A 55 -2.26 -7.82 -5.15
CA ASN A 55 -2.93 -7.94 -6.46
C ASN A 55 -3.48 -6.61 -7.04
N SER A 56 -3.00 -5.46 -6.56
CA SER A 56 -3.31 -4.15 -7.14
C SER A 56 -3.05 -4.12 -8.64
N THR A 57 -4.01 -3.62 -9.40
CA THR A 57 -3.92 -3.40 -10.85
C THR A 57 -2.87 -2.34 -11.16
N ASN A 58 -2.84 -1.24 -10.40
CA ASN A 58 -1.84 -0.20 -10.54
C ASN A 58 -1.63 0.53 -9.19
N LYS A 59 -0.59 1.36 -9.10
CA LYS A 59 -0.28 2.15 -7.92
C LYS A 59 0.20 3.55 -8.25
N LYS A 60 -0.09 4.51 -7.37
CA LYS A 60 0.43 5.88 -7.43
C LYS A 60 1.25 6.16 -6.17
N VAL A 61 2.48 6.62 -6.36
CA VAL A 61 3.38 6.98 -5.25
C VAL A 61 3.65 8.48 -5.35
N TYR A 62 3.29 9.22 -4.31
CA TYR A 62 3.53 10.65 -4.21
C TYR A 62 4.85 10.92 -3.49
N ASN A 63 5.58 11.95 -3.92
CA ASN A 63 6.88 12.28 -3.35
C ASN A 63 6.84 13.41 -2.33
N THR A 64 5.72 14.13 -2.21
CA THR A 64 5.69 15.44 -1.54
C THR A 64 4.57 15.64 -0.53
N TYR A 65 3.60 14.73 -0.44
CA TYR A 65 2.41 14.94 0.38
C TYR A 65 2.56 14.37 1.80
N THR A 66 2.07 15.11 2.79
CA THR A 66 1.85 14.56 4.14
C THR A 66 0.72 13.51 4.11
N HIS A 67 0.51 12.80 5.23
CA HIS A 67 -0.53 11.77 5.33
C HIS A 67 -1.91 12.31 4.92
N MET A 68 -2.29 13.47 5.46
CA MET A 68 -3.59 14.09 5.16
C MET A 68 -3.65 14.68 3.75
N GLN A 69 -2.57 15.31 3.28
CA GLN A 69 -2.51 15.85 1.92
C GLN A 69 -2.65 14.77 0.85
N THR A 70 -2.14 13.57 1.12
CA THR A 70 -2.28 12.41 0.22
C THR A 70 -3.74 12.09 -0.07
N LYS A 71 -4.65 12.39 0.85
CA LYS A 71 -6.10 12.27 0.66
C LYS A 71 -6.72 13.55 0.08
N GLU A 72 -6.36 14.71 0.65
CA GLU A 72 -7.05 15.97 0.39
C GLU A 72 -6.71 16.61 -0.97
N LEU A 73 -5.50 16.37 -1.49
CA LEU A 73 -4.99 17.01 -2.70
C LEU A 73 -5.01 16.10 -3.95
N THR A 74 -5.55 14.89 -3.83
CA THR A 74 -5.50 13.85 -4.88
C THR A 74 -6.88 13.41 -5.35
N ALA A 75 -7.89 14.27 -5.17
CA ALA A 75 -9.28 13.95 -5.54
C ALA A 75 -9.43 13.68 -7.05
N GLU A 76 -8.66 14.36 -7.89
CA GLU A 76 -8.62 14.13 -9.34
C GLU A 76 -8.05 12.75 -9.67
N ASP A 77 -6.89 12.39 -9.08
CA ASP A 77 -6.30 11.05 -9.22
C ASP A 77 -7.28 9.95 -8.76
N GLN A 78 -7.97 10.17 -7.64
CA GLN A 78 -8.98 9.23 -7.13
C GLN A 78 -10.17 9.08 -8.08
N PHE A 79 -10.63 10.18 -8.70
CA PHE A 79 -11.71 10.16 -9.69
C PHE A 79 -11.31 9.34 -10.92
N ASP A 80 -10.10 9.54 -11.43
CA ASP A 80 -9.57 8.80 -12.57
C ASP A 80 -9.39 7.30 -12.27
N MET A 81 -8.96 6.95 -11.06
CA MET A 81 -8.88 5.55 -10.62
C MET A 81 -10.26 4.88 -10.57
N VAL A 82 -11.27 5.57 -10.05
CA VAL A 82 -12.62 5.01 -9.84
C VAL A 82 -13.44 4.98 -11.13
N VAL A 83 -13.41 6.05 -11.92
CA VAL A 83 -14.30 6.21 -13.07
C VAL A 83 -13.65 5.75 -14.36
N HIS A 84 -12.38 6.10 -14.57
CA HIS A 84 -11.66 5.82 -15.80
C HIS A 84 -10.77 4.58 -15.69
N HIS A 85 -10.54 4.06 -14.48
CA HIS A 85 -9.65 2.94 -14.19
C HIS A 85 -8.21 3.17 -14.67
N ILE A 86 -7.73 4.41 -14.58
CA ILE A 86 -6.36 4.81 -14.93
C ILE A 86 -5.64 5.40 -13.71
N VAL A 87 -4.31 5.51 -13.83
CA VAL A 87 -3.47 6.21 -12.87
C VAL A 87 -2.73 7.30 -13.63
N ALA A 88 -2.95 8.56 -13.25
CA ALA A 88 -2.21 9.72 -13.76
C ALA A 88 -0.77 9.76 -13.23
#